data_AF-A0A3L5TRQ1-F1
#
_entry.id   AF-A0A3L5TRQ1-F1
#
_cell.length_a   1.000
_cell.length_b   1.000
_cell.length_c   1.000
_cell.angle_alpha   90.00
_cell.angle_beta   90.00
_cell.angle_gamma   90.00
#
_symmetry.space_group_name_H-M   'P 1'
#
loop_
_entity.id
_entity.type
_entity.pdbx_description
1 polymer ?
#
loop_
_entity_poly.entity_id
_entity_poly.type
_entity_poly.pdbx_seq_one_letter_code
_entity_poly.pdbx_strand_id
1 'polypeptide(L)' 'MADQILICAGSNCPVIGAWSEWGVWSLCSTSCGSGNRTRNRLCENPPPSYGGEYCNGKTLDSDTCYTHECPNRPLTK' A
#
# COMPACT_ATOMS: atom_id res chain seq x y z
N MET A 1 13.37 23.93 -9.02
CA MET A 1 12.94 22.55 -9.29
C MET A 1 11.51 22.67 -9.75
N ALA A 2 11.25 22.48 -11.04
CA ALA A 2 9.95 22.79 -11.63
C ALA A 2 8.89 21.84 -11.04
N ASP A 3 7.97 22.41 -10.28
CA ASP A 3 6.69 21.79 -9.99
C ASP A 3 5.96 21.62 -11.32
N GLN A 4 5.83 20.39 -11.80
CA GLN A 4 5.00 20.13 -12.97
C GLN A 4 3.54 20.38 -12.60
N ILE A 5 3.11 21.65 -12.65
CA ILE A 5 1.70 22.00 -12.74
C ILE A 5 1.33 21.76 -14.21
N LEU A 6 0.76 20.58 -14.47
CA LEU A 6 0.11 20.26 -15.73
C LEU A 6 -1.17 21.11 -15.83
N ILE A 7 -1.04 22.36 -16.29
CA ILE A 7 -2.18 23.22 -16.59
C ILE A 7 -2.84 22.66 -17.85
N CYS A 8 -3.89 21.86 -17.67
CA CYS A 8 -4.77 21.51 -18.76
C CYS A 8 -5.97 22.47 -18.73
N ALA A 9 -5.99 23.40 -19.69
CA ALA A 9 -6.93 24.52 -19.75
C ALA A 9 -8.23 24.16 -20.50
N GLY A 10 -8.84 23.00 -20.21
CA GLY A 10 -10.07 22.54 -20.87
C GLY A 10 -10.95 21.61 -20.01
N SER A 11 -12.16 21.28 -20.47
CA SER A 11 -13.20 20.59 -19.69
C SER A 11 -12.99 19.08 -19.46
N ASN A 12 -11.95 18.46 -20.02
CA ASN A 12 -11.70 17.01 -19.96
C ASN A 12 -10.19 16.72 -19.94
N CYS A 13 -9.53 17.03 -18.83
CA CYS A 13 -8.09 16.88 -18.69
C CYS A 13 -7.73 15.51 -18.14
N PRO A 14 -6.78 14.77 -18.74
CA PRO A 14 -6.35 13.48 -18.21
C PRO A 14 -5.80 13.67 -16.80
N VAL A 15 -6.51 13.14 -15.82
CA VAL A 15 -6.08 13.12 -14.42
C VAL A 15 -5.28 11.84 -14.25
N ILE A 16 -3.97 11.97 -14.08
CA ILE A 16 -3.13 10.83 -13.73
C ILE A 16 -3.48 10.42 -12.30
N GLY A 17 -3.79 9.15 -12.10
CA GLY A 17 -4.11 8.63 -10.79
C GLY A 17 -2.90 8.75 -9.87
N ALA A 18 -3.13 9.14 -8.61
CA ALA A 18 -2.08 9.07 -7.59
C ALA A 18 -2.50 8.20 -6.41
N TRP A 19 -1.47 7.59 -5.80
CA TRP A 19 -1.63 6.69 -4.68
C TRP A 19 -2.18 7.46 -3.47
N SER A 20 -3.21 6.89 -2.84
CA SER A 20 -3.58 7.23 -1.49
C SER A 20 -2.41 6.97 -0.55
N GLU A 21 -2.51 7.53 0.66
CA GLU A 21 -1.67 7.05 1.75
C GLU A 21 -1.87 5.54 1.94
N TRP A 22 -0.81 4.89 2.42
CA TRP A 22 -0.90 3.49 2.80
C TRP A 22 -1.88 3.34 3.97
N GLY A 23 -2.78 2.37 3.85
CA GLY A 23 -3.60 1.92 4.96
C GLY A 23 -2.74 1.37 6.10
N VAL A 24 -3.39 1.17 7.24
CA VAL A 24 -2.76 0.58 8.41
C VAL A 24 -2.29 -0.84 8.11
N TRP A 25 -1.17 -1.23 8.71
CA TRP A 25 -0.74 -2.62 8.69
C TRP A 25 -1.78 -3.50 9.35
N SER A 26 -2.04 -4.65 8.73
CA SER A 26 -2.79 -5.75 9.33
C SER A 26 -2.10 -6.22 10.61
N LEU A 27 -2.86 -6.96 11.43
CA LEU A 27 -2.25 -7.73 12.50
C LEU A 27 -1.22 -8.71 11.92
N CYS A 28 -0.21 -9.02 12.74
CA CYS A 28 0.77 -10.02 12.40
C CYS A 28 0.07 -11.37 12.23
N SER A 29 0.44 -12.13 11.20
CA SER A 29 -0.14 -13.44 10.92
C SER A 29 0.06 -14.44 12.06
N THR A 30 1.07 -14.20 12.89
CA THR A 30 1.37 -14.99 14.09
C THR A 30 1.14 -14.13 15.33
N SER A 31 0.70 -14.79 16.41
CA SER A 31 0.62 -14.16 17.72
C SER A 31 1.97 -14.15 18.45
N CYS A 32 2.89 -15.04 18.07
CA CYS A 32 4.24 -15.16 18.63
C CYS A 32 5.27 -15.44 17.52
N GLY A 33 6.56 -15.18 17.78
CA GLY A 33 7.66 -15.35 16.84
C GLY A 33 7.61 -14.40 15.64
N SER A 34 8.14 -14.85 14.51
CA SER A 34 8.11 -14.13 13.23
C SER A 34 6.83 -14.46 12.44
N GLY A 35 6.12 -13.44 12.01
CA GLY A 35 4.97 -13.56 11.12
C GLY A 35 5.06 -12.56 9.96
N ASN A 36 3.97 -12.41 9.23
CA ASN A 36 3.84 -11.43 8.16
C ASN A 36 2.64 -10.52 8.42
N ARG A 37 2.78 -9.26 8.02
CA ARG A 37 1.71 -8.26 8.04
C ARG A 37 1.59 -7.67 6.64
N THR A 38 0.41 -7.22 6.28
CA THR A 38 0.15 -6.61 4.98
C THR A 38 -0.54 -5.26 5.15
N ARG A 39 -0.38 -4.38 4.18
CA ARG A 39 -1.12 -3.12 4.10
C ARG A 39 -1.50 -2.86 2.66
N ASN A 40 -2.58 -2.11 2.46
CA ASN A 40 -3.07 -1.76 1.13
C ASN A 40 -3.02 -0.25 0.89
N ARG A 41 -3.05 0.15 -0.37
CA ARG A 41 -3.29 1.53 -0.81
C ARG A 41 -4.13 1.51 -2.08
N LEU A 42 -4.81 2.61 -2.35
CA LEU A 42 -5.70 2.77 -3.49
C LEU A 42 -5.19 3.85 -4.43
N CYS A 43 -5.49 3.73 -5.72
CA CYS A 43 -5.15 4.76 -6.70
C CYS A 43 -6.33 5.73 -6.86
N GLU A 44 -6.60 6.48 -5.80
CA GLU A 44 -7.82 7.30 -5.69
C GLU A 44 -7.56 8.73 -5.20
N ASN A 45 -6.30 9.14 -5.03
CA ASN A 45 -5.98 10.45 -4.47
C ASN A 45 -4.99 11.25 -5.33
N PRO A 46 -5.39 11.75 -6.53
CA PRO A 46 -6.74 11.69 -7.10
C PRO A 46 -6.99 10.41 -7.93
N PRO A 47 -8.26 10.05 -8.21
CA PRO A 47 -8.58 8.92 -9.07
C PRO A 47 -8.28 9.26 -10.54
N PRO A 48 -7.78 8.31 -11.33
CA PRO A 48 -7.51 8.53 -12.74
C PRO A 48 -8.80 8.82 -13.49
N SER A 49 -8.80 9.84 -14.35
CA SER A 49 -9.99 10.29 -15.09
C SER A 49 -9.59 10.82 -16.46
N TYR A 50 -10.57 10.89 -17.37
CA TYR A 50 -10.39 11.41 -18.74
C TYR A 50 -9.23 10.76 -19.51
N GLY A 51 -9.04 9.45 -19.34
CA GLY A 51 -7.96 8.70 -19.99
C GLY A 51 -6.57 8.87 -19.35
N GLY A 52 -6.49 9.47 -18.16
CA GLY A 52 -5.25 9.51 -17.39
C GLY A 52 -4.83 8.13 -16.88
N GLU A 53 -3.52 7.96 -16.71
CA GLU A 53 -2.93 6.67 -16.38
C GLU A 53 -3.27 6.21 -14.96
N TYR A 54 -3.45 4.90 -14.80
CA TYR A 54 -3.57 4.28 -13.48
C TYR A 54 -2.22 4.25 -12.77
N CYS A 55 -2.24 4.25 -11.43
CA CYS A 55 -1.03 4.27 -10.65
C CYS A 55 -0.18 3.02 -10.90
N ASN A 56 1.07 3.23 -11.30
CA ASN A 56 2.04 2.16 -11.47
C ASN A 56 2.58 1.69 -10.11
N GLY A 57 2.52 0.38 -9.87
CA GLY A 57 3.04 -0.25 -8.65
C GLY A 57 2.02 -1.18 -7.97
N LYS A 58 2.42 -1.73 -6.82
CA LYS A 58 1.57 -2.65 -6.05
C LYS A 58 0.55 -1.89 -5.22
N THR A 59 -0.67 -2.42 -5.18
CA THR A 59 -1.76 -2.00 -4.28
C THR A 59 -1.63 -2.64 -2.90
N LEU A 60 -0.89 -3.75 -2.79
CA LEU A 60 -0.64 -4.50 -1.57
C LEU A 60 0.86 -4.53 -1.28
N ASP A 61 1.21 -4.27 -0.03
CA ASP A 61 2.56 -4.36 0.50
C ASP A 61 2.58 -5.36 1.66
N SER A 62 3.70 -6.08 1.79
CA SER A 62 3.88 -7.17 2.74
C SER A 62 5.21 -7.02 3.45
N ASP A 63 5.20 -7.13 4.77
CA ASP A 63 6.38 -6.97 5.60
C ASP A 63 6.45 -8.04 6.69
N THR A 64 7.66 -8.31 7.17
CA THR A 64 7.87 -9.26 8.28
C THR A 64 7.61 -8.54 9.59
N CYS A 65 6.82 -9.15 10.46
CA CYS A 65 6.56 -8.67 11.81
C CYS A 65 7.16 -9.63 12.83
N TYR A 66 7.76 -9.05 13.87
CA TYR A 66 8.29 -9.80 15.00
C TYR A 66 7.42 -9.52 16.21
N THR A 67 6.89 -10.59 16.78
CA THR A 67 6.10 -10.57 18.01
C THR A 67 6.93 -11.14 19.16
N HIS A 68 6.32 -11.33 20.33
CA HIS A 68 7.00 -11.95 21.46
C HIS A 68 7.42 -13.39 21.11
N GLU A 69 8.48 -13.89 21.75
CA GLU A 69 8.94 -15.25 21.51
C GLU A 69 7.82 -16.26 21.75
N CYS A 70 7.69 -17.24 20.85
CA CYS A 70 6.70 -18.29 21.04
C CYS A 70 7.02 -19.11 22.30
N PRO A 71 6.01 -19.46 23.10
CA PRO A 71 6.21 -20.46 24.14
C PRO A 71 6.71 -21.72 23.45
N ASN A 72 7.88 -22.20 23.86
CA ASN A 72 8.46 -23.42 23.31
C ASN A 72 7.39 -24.51 23.38
N ARG A 73 6.87 -24.95 22.23
CA ARG A 73 6.15 -26.20 22.18
C ARG A 73 7.25 -27.25 22.32
N PRO A 74 7.33 -28.01 23.42
CA PRO A 74 8.30 -29.09 23.48
C PRO A 74 7.97 -29.99 22.29
N LEU A 75 8.90 -30.08 21.35
CA LEU A 75 8.90 -31.11 20.33
C LEU A 75 9.19 -32.41 21.09
N THR A 76 8.15 -33.00 21.68
CA THR A 76 8.20 -34.36 22.20
C THR A 76 8.49 -35.27 21.01
N LYS A 77 9.76 -35.64 20.88
CA LYS A 77 10.27 -36.69 19.99
C LYS A 77 9.82 -38.05 20.50
#